data_AF-A0A415G507-F1
#
_entry.id   AF-A0A415G507-F1
#
_cell.length_a   1.000
_cell.length_b   1.000
_cell.length_c   1.000
_cell.angle_alpha   90.00
_cell.angle_beta   90.00
_cell.angle_gamma   90.00
#
_symmetry.space_group_name_H-M   'P 1'
#
loop_
_entity.id
_entity.type
_entity.pdbx_description
1 polymer ?
#
loop_
_entity_poly.entity_id
_entity_poly.type
_entity_poly.pdbx_seq_one_letter_code
_entity_poly.pdbx_strand_id
1 'polypeptide(L)'
;MYRKKIQHEKENLSNGLISEELIYACLMTCEKVISKNAYLEKKWGKWYEGLTGSADASNYTADRLTWMEYRKKLQSLLLTKYSMREIIQNTKSTKVYTDTAPKTLVKSVIELIDSKEYELILIGG
;
A
#
# COMPACT_ATOMS: atom_id res chain seq x y z
N MET A 1 17.57 6.08 -7.79
CA MET A 1 18.27 4.88 -7.29
C MET A 1 17.31 3.73 -6.90
N TYR A 2 15.98 3.85 -7.05
CA TYR A 2 15.04 2.74 -6.80
C TYR A 2 14.78 1.79 -7.98
N ARG A 3 15.09 2.18 -9.23
CA ARG A 3 14.87 1.32 -10.41
C ARG A 3 15.64 -0.02 -10.35
N LYS A 4 16.84 -0.02 -9.78
CA LYS A 4 17.63 -1.25 -9.54
C LYS A 4 17.02 -2.12 -8.42
N LYS A 5 16.47 -1.50 -7.36
CA LYS A 5 15.75 -2.21 -6.28
C LYS A 5 14.44 -2.83 -6.78
N ILE A 6 13.68 -2.16 -7.66
CA ILE A 6 12.43 -2.72 -8.21
C ILE A 6 12.66 -4.04 -8.96
N GLN A 7 13.77 -4.18 -9.70
CA GLN A 7 14.03 -5.41 -10.43
C GLN A 7 14.32 -6.58 -9.48
N HIS A 8 15.13 -6.33 -8.45
CA HIS A 8 15.37 -7.32 -7.39
C HIS A 8 14.09 -7.67 -6.61
N GLU A 9 13.25 -6.68 -6.29
CA GLU A 9 11.97 -6.94 -5.62
C GLU A 9 10.99 -7.73 -6.50
N LYS A 10 11.03 -7.54 -7.82
CA LYS A 10 10.24 -8.36 -8.76
C LYS A 10 10.74 -9.81 -8.79
N GLU A 11 12.04 -10.02 -8.76
CA GLU A 11 12.64 -11.36 -8.67
C GLU A 11 12.28 -12.03 -7.34
N ASN A 12 12.37 -11.31 -6.22
CA ASN A 12 11.93 -11.79 -4.92
C ASN A 12 10.44 -12.19 -4.94
N LEU A 13 9.57 -11.34 -5.47
CA LEU A 13 8.15 -11.65 -5.62
C LEU A 13 7.89 -12.88 -6.49
N SER A 14 8.64 -13.07 -7.58
CA SER A 14 8.51 -14.29 -8.40
C SER A 14 8.93 -15.56 -7.67
N ASN A 15 9.74 -15.43 -6.62
CA ASN A 15 10.11 -16.52 -5.72
C ASN A 15 9.21 -16.61 -4.48
N GLY A 16 8.12 -15.84 -4.41
CA GLY A 16 7.24 -15.78 -3.23
C GLY A 16 7.84 -15.04 -2.04
N LEU A 17 8.92 -14.29 -2.22
CA LEU A 17 9.60 -13.58 -1.12
C LEU A 17 9.09 -12.15 -1.02
N ILE A 18 8.68 -11.76 0.19
CA ILE A 18 8.25 -10.39 0.50
C ILE A 18 9.19 -9.79 1.54
N SER A 19 9.95 -8.78 1.14
CA SER A 19 10.91 -8.08 2.01
C SER A 19 10.23 -7.02 2.88
N GLU A 20 10.79 -6.75 4.05
CA GLU A 20 10.34 -5.65 4.92
C GLU A 20 10.36 -4.29 4.19
N GLU A 21 11.42 -4.03 3.41
CA GLU A 21 11.53 -2.81 2.59
C GLU A 21 10.38 -2.69 1.58
N LEU A 22 10.02 -3.80 0.92
CA LEU A 22 8.92 -3.83 -0.04
C LEU A 22 7.57 -3.59 0.66
N ILE A 23 7.36 -4.14 1.85
CA ILE A 23 6.13 -3.91 2.61
C ILE A 23 5.98 -2.42 2.92
N TYR A 24 7.03 -1.76 3.42
CA TYR A 24 6.99 -0.32 3.69
C TYR A 24 6.83 0.52 2.42
N ALA A 25 7.49 0.14 1.32
CA ALA A 25 7.29 0.79 0.02
C ALA A 25 5.84 0.69 -0.47
N CYS A 26 5.18 -0.45 -0.24
CA CYS A 26 3.77 -0.66 -0.55
C CYS A 26 2.85 0.15 0.38
N LEU A 27 3.15 0.21 1.67
CA LEU A 27 2.41 1.00 2.65
C LEU A 27 2.42 2.49 2.29
N MET A 28 3.57 3.04 1.93
CA MET A 28 3.67 4.43 1.48
C MET A 28 2.84 4.72 0.23
N THR A 29 2.78 3.76 -0.71
CA THR A 29 1.89 3.88 -1.88
C THR A 29 0.43 3.85 -1.48
N CYS A 30 0.03 2.98 -0.55
CA CYS A 30 -1.33 2.94 -0.02
C CYS A 30 -1.72 4.29 0.60
N GLU A 31 -0.88 4.86 1.46
CA GLU A 31 -1.14 6.16 2.09
C GLU A 31 -1.32 7.29 1.06
N LYS A 32 -0.49 7.32 0.01
CA LYS A 32 -0.63 8.29 -1.09
C LYS A 32 -1.95 8.12 -1.84
N VAL A 33 -2.36 6.89 -2.16
CA VAL A 33 -3.61 6.62 -2.90
C VAL A 33 -4.83 6.93 -2.05
N ILE A 34 -4.85 6.50 -0.79
CA ILE A 34 -5.93 6.77 0.17
C ILE A 34 -6.11 8.28 0.33
N SER A 35 -5.02 9.02 0.57
CA SER A 35 -5.06 10.47 0.75
C SER A 35 -5.56 11.19 -0.50
N LYS A 36 -5.11 10.76 -1.69
CA LYS A 36 -5.56 11.33 -2.97
C LYS A 36 -7.05 11.09 -3.19
N ASN A 37 -7.53 9.86 -2.98
CA ASN A 37 -8.94 9.53 -3.19
C ASN A 37 -9.84 10.17 -2.15
N ALA A 38 -9.40 10.30 -0.88
CA ALA A 38 -10.13 11.07 0.13
C ALA A 38 -10.28 12.55 -0.25
N TYR A 39 -9.23 13.15 -0.82
CA TYR A 39 -9.30 14.52 -1.34
C TYR A 39 -10.27 14.63 -2.52
N LEU A 40 -10.21 13.71 -3.48
CA LEU A 40 -11.08 13.72 -4.66
C LEU A 40 -12.55 13.47 -4.29
N GLU A 41 -12.83 12.54 -3.36
CA GLU A 41 -14.15 12.31 -2.78
C GLU A 41 -14.72 13.60 -2.17
N LYS A 42 -13.94 14.30 -1.33
CA LYS A 42 -14.36 15.57 -0.75
C LYS A 42 -14.54 16.68 -1.80
N LYS A 43 -13.63 16.74 -2.78
CA LYS A 43 -13.63 17.79 -3.81
C LYS A 43 -14.83 17.65 -4.73
N TRP A 44 -15.11 16.44 -5.22
CA TRP A 44 -16.11 16.18 -6.25
C TRP A 44 -17.45 15.72 -5.68
N GLY A 45 -17.51 15.19 -4.46
CA GLY A 45 -18.76 14.75 -3.81
C GLY A 45 -19.82 15.86 -3.75
N LYS A 46 -19.41 17.12 -3.58
CA LYS A 46 -20.33 18.28 -3.56
C LYS A 46 -20.79 18.76 -4.95
N TRP A 47 -20.03 18.50 -6.01
CA TRP A 47 -20.41 18.94 -7.36
C TRP A 47 -21.54 18.10 -7.95
N TYR A 48 -21.77 16.91 -7.40
CA TYR A 48 -22.75 15.95 -7.88
C TYR A 48 -23.98 15.78 -6.96
N GLU A 49 -24.09 16.55 -5.86
CA GLU A 49 -25.26 16.52 -4.96
C GLU A 49 -26.57 16.95 -5.65
N GLY A 50 -26.52 17.60 -6.82
CA GLY A 50 -27.70 17.98 -7.62
C GLY A 50 -28.02 17.09 -8.84
N LEU A 51 -27.14 16.15 -9.19
CA LEU A 51 -27.28 15.26 -10.34
C LEU A 51 -27.09 13.82 -9.84
N THR A 52 -28.20 13.15 -9.53
CA THR A 52 -28.33 11.71 -9.21
C THR A 52 -26.98 10.98 -9.06
N GLY A 53 -26.41 11.00 -7.85
CA GLY A 53 -25.24 10.21 -7.40
C GLY A 53 -24.29 9.79 -8.52
N SER A 54 -23.39 10.69 -8.94
CA SER A 54 -22.49 10.39 -10.06
C SER A 54 -21.54 9.25 -9.71
N ALA A 55 -21.37 8.33 -10.67
CA ALA A 55 -20.51 7.15 -10.58
C ALA A 55 -19.06 7.47 -10.16
N ASP A 56 -18.59 8.70 -10.38
CA ASP A 56 -17.21 9.12 -10.09
C ASP A 56 -16.92 9.26 -8.59
N ALA A 57 -17.87 9.80 -7.80
CA ALA A 57 -17.69 9.91 -6.35
C ALA A 57 -17.69 8.52 -5.69
N SER A 58 -18.58 7.63 -6.14
CA SER A 58 -18.58 6.23 -5.70
C SER A 58 -17.30 5.50 -6.05
N ASN A 59 -16.66 5.81 -7.19
CA ASN A 59 -15.39 5.21 -7.59
C ASN A 59 -14.24 5.62 -6.65
N TYR A 60 -14.15 6.89 -6.25
CA TYR A 60 -13.11 7.33 -5.30
C TYR A 60 -13.27 6.70 -3.93
N THR A 61 -14.52 6.53 -3.44
CA THR A 61 -14.79 5.85 -2.18
C THR A 61 -14.47 4.36 -2.26
N ALA A 62 -14.90 3.67 -3.32
CA ALA A 62 -14.62 2.24 -3.53
C ALA A 62 -13.11 1.96 -3.61
N ASP A 63 -12.37 2.78 -4.38
CA ASP A 63 -10.92 2.70 -4.43
C ASP A 63 -10.31 2.96 -3.04
N ARG A 64 -10.73 4.04 -2.36
CA ARG A 64 -10.20 4.38 -1.03
C ARG A 64 -10.35 3.21 -0.05
N LEU A 65 -11.52 2.57 -0.02
CA LEU A 65 -11.78 1.41 0.84
C LEU A 65 -10.91 0.21 0.44
N THR A 66 -10.78 -0.08 -0.85
CA THR A 66 -9.92 -1.16 -1.36
C THR A 66 -8.46 -0.98 -0.91
N TRP A 67 -7.93 0.23 -1.06
CA TRP A 67 -6.55 0.53 -0.66
C TRP A 67 -6.37 0.57 0.88
N MET A 68 -7.42 0.87 1.65
CA MET A 68 -7.41 0.72 3.10
C MET A 68 -7.31 -0.75 3.53
N GLU A 69 -7.97 -1.67 2.82
CA GLU A 69 -7.83 -3.11 3.07
C GLU A 69 -6.42 -3.61 2.71
N TYR A 70 -5.86 -3.15 1.60
CA TYR A 70 -4.46 -3.46 1.24
C TYR A 70 -3.49 -3.01 2.33
N ARG A 71 -3.67 -1.79 2.85
CA ARG A 71 -2.89 -1.28 3.97
C ARG A 71 -3.00 -2.18 5.20
N LYS A 72 -4.20 -2.63 5.59
CA LYS A 72 -4.38 -3.50 6.75
C LYS A 72 -3.65 -4.84 6.57
N LYS A 73 -3.77 -5.46 5.40
CA LYS A 73 -3.05 -6.70 5.06
C LYS A 73 -1.54 -6.50 5.21
N LEU A 74 -0.98 -5.45 4.62
CA LEU A 74 0.45 -5.14 4.72
C LEU A 74 0.90 -4.86 6.16
N GLN A 75 0.12 -4.10 6.94
CA GLN A 75 0.41 -3.83 8.35
C GLN A 75 0.43 -5.12 9.18
N SER A 76 -0.48 -6.07 8.89
CA SER A 76 -0.57 -7.33 9.62
C SER A 76 0.70 -8.17 9.53
N LEU A 77 1.42 -8.10 8.41
CA LEU A 77 2.70 -8.79 8.22
C LEU A 77 3.81 -8.28 9.14
N LEU A 78 3.75 -6.99 9.50
CA LEU A 78 4.75 -6.32 10.32
C LEU A 78 4.44 -6.40 11.83
N LEU A 79 3.18 -6.70 12.19
CA LEU A 79 2.75 -6.76 13.59
C LEU A 79 3.41 -7.89 14.40
N THR A 80 4.02 -8.85 13.72
CA THR A 80 4.83 -9.90 14.35
C THR A 80 6.11 -9.34 14.98
N LYS A 81 6.58 -8.17 14.53
CA LYS A 81 7.86 -7.58 14.94
C LYS A 81 7.75 -6.16 15.49
N TYR A 82 6.85 -5.35 14.93
CA TYR A 82 6.72 -3.94 15.23
C TYR A 82 5.34 -3.62 15.79
N SER A 83 5.27 -2.68 16.73
CA SER A 83 4.00 -2.10 17.14
C SER A 83 3.37 -1.30 16.01
N MET A 84 2.03 -1.16 16.02
CA MET A 84 1.33 -0.32 15.05
C MET A 84 1.86 1.13 15.04
N ARG A 85 2.29 1.64 16.21
CA ARG A 85 2.90 2.97 16.33
C ARG A 85 4.19 3.08 15.53
N GLU A 86 5.08 2.09 15.65
CA GLU A 86 6.34 2.04 14.91
C GLU A 86 6.08 1.88 13.41
N ILE A 87 5.14 1.04 13.01
CA ILE A 87 4.76 0.88 11.60
C ILE A 87 4.30 2.21 11.00
N ILE A 88 3.43 2.95 11.70
CA ILE A 88 2.95 4.27 11.26
C ILE A 88 4.11 5.27 11.17
N GLN A 89 5.00 5.28 12.16
CA GLN A 89 6.15 6.19 12.17
C GLN A 89 7.12 5.88 11.01
N ASN A 90 7.44 4.61 10.78
CA ASN A 90 8.34 4.16 9.72
C ASN A 90 7.75 4.41 8.33
N THR A 91 6.44 4.20 8.16
CA THR A 91 5.73 4.50 6.89
C THR A 91 5.75 5.99 6.56
N LYS A 92 5.70 6.86 7.57
CA LYS A 92 5.76 8.33 7.36
C LYS A 92 7.18 8.86 7.26
N SER A 93 8.15 8.14 7.81
CA SER A 93 9.54 8.56 7.91
C SER A 93 10.28 8.27 6.60
N THR A 94 10.55 9.33 5.84
CA THR A 94 11.45 9.26 4.68
C THR A 94 12.91 9.03 5.06
N LYS A 95 13.24 8.87 6.36
CA LYS A 95 14.61 8.59 6.81
C LYS A 95 14.94 7.09 6.77
N VAL A 96 13.93 6.23 6.92
CA VAL A 96 14.12 4.77 6.97
C VAL A 96 13.76 4.15 5.62
N TYR A 97 12.59 4.50 5.08
CA TYR A 97 12.16 4.05 3.76
C TYR A 97 11.80 5.27 2.91
N THR A 98 12.46 5.41 1.76
CA THR A 98 12.34 6.60 0.91
C THR A 98 11.46 6.41 -0.31
N ASP A 99 11.27 5.15 -0.74
CA ASP A 99 10.79 4.85 -2.07
C ASP A 99 9.43 4.16 -2.08
N THR A 100 8.51 4.67 -2.91
CA THR A 100 7.19 4.06 -3.10
C THR A 100 7.19 2.98 -4.16
N ALA A 101 6.47 1.89 -3.89
CA ALA A 101 6.23 0.84 -4.87
C ALA A 101 5.22 1.29 -5.94
N PRO A 102 5.37 0.90 -7.23
CA PRO A 102 4.32 1.07 -8.23
C PRO A 102 3.01 0.39 -7.81
N LYS A 103 1.85 0.96 -8.17
CA LYS A 103 0.54 0.38 -7.81
C LYS A 103 0.36 -1.07 -8.25
N THR A 104 0.91 -1.42 -9.41
CA THR A 104 0.90 -2.79 -9.95
C THR A 104 1.66 -3.76 -9.05
N LEU A 105 2.81 -3.32 -8.53
CA LEU A 105 3.61 -4.12 -7.60
C LEU A 105 2.87 -4.35 -6.29
N VAL A 106 2.18 -3.32 -5.76
CA VAL A 106 1.34 -3.48 -4.56
C VAL A 106 0.27 -4.54 -4.77
N LYS A 107 -0.40 -4.54 -5.94
CA LYS A 107 -1.42 -5.55 -6.24
C LYS A 107 -0.83 -6.96 -6.27
N SER A 108 0.32 -7.16 -6.92
CA SER A 108 1.00 -8.46 -6.93
C SER A 108 1.41 -8.95 -5.53
N VAL A 109 1.85 -8.03 -4.66
CA VAL A 109 2.13 -8.35 -3.24
C VAL A 109 0.85 -8.81 -2.53
N ILE A 110 -0.27 -8.11 -2.72
CA ILE A 110 -1.55 -8.49 -2.12
C ILE A 110 -2.05 -9.83 -2.64
N GLU A 111 -1.89 -10.11 -3.93
CA GLU A 111 -2.26 -11.41 -4.54
C GLU A 111 -1.50 -12.56 -3.89
N LEU A 112 -0.19 -12.41 -3.64
CA LEU A 112 0.61 -13.39 -2.90
C LEU A 112 0.17 -13.54 -1.43
N ILE A 113 -0.15 -12.44 -0.76
CA ILE A 113 -0.67 -12.47 0.61
C ILE A 113 -1.98 -13.26 0.68
N ASP A 114 -2.86 -13.04 -0.31
CA ASP A 114 -4.16 -13.69 -0.38
C ASP A 114 -4.06 -15.18 -0.76
N SER A 115 -3.10 -15.56 -1.61
CA SER A 115 -2.80 -16.96 -1.91
C SER A 115 -2.08 -17.68 -0.76
N LYS A 116 -1.50 -16.93 0.19
CA LYS A 116 -0.63 -17.43 1.27
C LYS A 116 0.63 -18.12 0.75
N GLU A 117 1.02 -17.87 -0.49
CA GLU A 117 2.21 -18.44 -1.13
C GLU A 117 3.38 -17.46 -0.98
N TYR A 118 3.73 -17.12 0.26
CA TYR A 118 4.83 -16.20 0.50
C TYR A 118 5.65 -16.53 1.75
N GLU A 119 6.91 -16.12 1.72
CA GLU A 119 7.79 -16.08 2.88
C GLU A 119 8.19 -14.63 3.17
N LEU A 120 8.24 -14.29 4.46
CA LEU A 120 8.59 -12.95 4.93
C LEU A 120 10.08 -12.85 5.23
N ILE A 121 10.73 -11.87 4.60
CA ILE A 121 12.12 -11.51 4.91
C ILE A 121 12.09 -10.22 5.73
N LEU A 122 12.00 -10.38 7.05
CA LEU A 122 12.14 -9.28 8.00
C LEU A 122 13.61 -9.12 8.37
N ILE A 123 14.13 -7.90 8.37
CA ILE A 123 15.55 -7.65 8.67
C ILE A 123 15.80 -8.08 10.13
N GLY A 124 16.90 -8.78 10.43
CA GLY A 124 17.20 -9.24 11.80
C GLY A 124 17.27 -8.10 12.82
N GLY A 125 16.78 -8.37 14.04
CA GLY A 125 16.98 -7.48 15.21
C GLY A 125 18.38 -7.63 15.79
#